data_AF-A0A935KI25-F1
#
_entry.id   AF-A0A935KI25-F1
#
_cell.length_a   1.000
_cell.length_b   1.000
_cell.length_c   1.000
_cell.angle_alpha   90.00
_cell.angle_beta   90.00
_cell.angle_gamma   90.00
#
_symmetry.space_group_name_H-M   'P 1'
#
loop_
_entity.id
_entity.type
_entity.pdbx_description
1 polymer ?
#
loop_
_entity_poly.entity_id
_entity_poly.type
_entity_poly.pdbx_seq_one_letter_code
_entity_poly.pdbx_strand_id
1 'polypeptide(L)'
;MENIIYPRTISNPLADLISDEIWELLNTRGLINDRSVRDYIIRRRFKTLRSQKVRTGDAIDTLRAEYPYLQFDTIRKIVHNPPKQISRS
;
A
#
# COMPACT_ATOMS: atom_id res chain seq x y z
N MET A 1 -36.07 -9.42 2.68
CA MET A 1 -34.72 -9.94 2.95
C MET A 1 -33.90 -8.76 3.44
N GLU A 2 -33.54 -8.72 4.72
CA GLU A 2 -32.78 -7.62 5.29
C GLU A 2 -31.38 -7.59 4.67
N ASN A 3 -30.99 -6.43 4.14
CA ASN A 3 -29.62 -6.18 3.69
C ASN A 3 -28.73 -6.10 4.93
N ILE A 4 -28.11 -7.21 5.30
CA ILE A 4 -27.05 -7.22 6.31
C ILE A 4 -25.85 -6.50 5.69
N ILE A 5 -25.70 -5.22 6.00
CA ILE A 5 -24.48 -4.46 5.70
C ILE A 5 -23.43 -4.99 6.66
N TYR A 6 -22.63 -5.97 6.23
CA TYR A 6 -21.41 -6.31 6.94
C TYR A 6 -20.53 -5.05 6.93
N PRO A 7 -20.14 -4.50 8.10
CA PRO A 7 -19.17 -3.43 8.12
C PRO A 7 -17.91 -4.00 7.46
N ARG A 8 -17.52 -3.46 6.30
CA ARG A 8 -16.15 -3.64 5.84
C ARG A 8 -15.31 -3.07 6.95
N THR A 9 -14.69 -3.92 7.76
CA THR A 9 -13.66 -3.50 8.70
C THR A 9 -12.57 -2.90 7.85
N ILE A 10 -12.58 -1.58 7.69
CA ILE A 10 -11.52 -0.86 7.00
C ILE A 10 -10.31 -1.01 7.91
N SER A 11 -9.50 -2.04 7.65
CA SER A 11 -8.30 -2.31 8.40
C SER A 11 -7.30 -1.20 8.10
N ASN A 12 -6.78 -0.57 9.16
CA ASN A 12 -5.77 0.47 9.09
C ASN A 12 -4.55 -0.03 8.28
N PRO A 13 -4.31 0.51 7.06
CA PRO A 13 -3.21 0.08 6.21
C PRO A 13 -1.83 0.48 6.76
N LEU A 14 -1.80 1.32 7.79
CA LEU A 14 -0.61 1.85 8.46
C LEU A 14 -0.52 1.37 9.92
N ALA A 15 -1.16 0.25 10.27
CA ALA A 15 -1.20 -0.27 11.64
C ALA A 15 0.19 -0.60 12.24
N ASP A 16 1.22 -0.76 11.40
CA ASP A 16 2.60 -0.91 11.84
C ASP A 16 3.33 0.42 12.13
N LEU A 17 2.69 1.56 11.85
CA LEU A 17 3.23 2.91 12.05
C LEU A 17 2.40 3.73 13.04
N ILE A 18 1.07 3.61 13.01
CA ILE A 18 0.13 4.39 13.81
C ILE A 18 -1.07 3.52 14.25
N SER A 19 -1.67 3.86 15.39
CA SER A 19 -2.87 3.18 15.87
C SER A 19 -4.08 3.45 14.97
N ASP A 20 -5.09 2.59 15.06
CA ASP A 20 -6.33 2.70 14.28
C ASP A 20 -7.05 4.02 14.53
N GLU A 21 -7.07 4.48 15.79
CA GLU A 21 -7.64 5.78 16.18
C GLU A 21 -6.95 6.95 15.47
N ILE A 22 -5.61 6.94 15.42
CA ILE A 22 -4.84 8.00 14.75
C ILE A 22 -5.05 7.93 13.24
N TRP A 23 -5.07 6.72 12.66
CA TRP A 23 -5.35 6.56 11.24
C TRP A 23 -6.73 7.11 10.88
N GLU A 24 -7.77 6.76 11.65
CA GLU A 24 -9.14 7.22 11.41
C GLU A 24 -9.25 8.74 11.55
N LEU A 25 -8.64 9.33 12.58
CA LEU A 25 -8.59 10.78 12.76
C LEU A 25 -7.93 11.49 11.57
N LEU A 26 -6.77 11.02 11.12
CA LEU A 26 -6.06 11.64 9.99
C LEU A 26 -6.82 11.45 8.67
N ASN A 27 -7.39 10.26 8.46
CA ASN A 27 -8.11 9.91 7.25
C ASN A 27 -9.41 10.71 7.11
N THR A 28 -10.21 10.81 8.17
CA THR A 28 -11.47 11.58 8.18
C THR A 28 -11.25 13.08 7.99
N ARG A 29 -10.05 13.59 8.29
CA ARG A 29 -9.66 14.99 8.07
C ARG A 29 -8.97 15.24 6.72
N GLY A 30 -8.85 14.23 5.87
CA GLY A 30 -8.19 14.36 4.56
C GLY A 30 -6.68 14.62 4.66
N LEU A 31 -6.05 14.25 5.78
CA LEU A 31 -4.61 14.42 6.01
C LEU A 31 -3.78 13.23 5.50
N ILE A 32 -4.45 12.17 5.04
CA ILE A 32 -3.82 10.99 4.44
C ILE A 32 -3.81 11.12 2.92
N ASN A 33 -2.68 10.81 2.31
CA ASN A 33 -2.56 10.72 0.86
C ASN A 33 -2.69 9.26 0.41
N ASP A 34 -3.83 8.93 -0.22
CA ASP A 34 -4.14 7.56 -0.66
C ASP A 34 -3.11 6.97 -1.61
N ARG A 35 -2.53 7.79 -2.50
CA ARG A 35 -1.47 7.34 -3.41
C ARG A 35 -0.23 6.91 -2.62
N SER A 36 0.18 7.71 -1.64
CA SER A 36 1.32 7.37 -0.78
C SER A 36 1.08 6.13 0.06
N VAL A 37 -0.14 5.96 0.59
CA VAL A 37 -0.54 4.76 1.33
C VAL A 37 -0.53 3.52 0.44
N ARG A 38 -1.11 3.60 -0.75
CA ARG A 38 -1.06 2.51 -1.74
C ARG A 38 0.37 2.12 -2.07
N ASP A 39 1.21 3.10 -2.39
CA ASP A 39 2.61 2.84 -2.75
C ASP A 39 3.39 2.21 -1.59
N TYR A 40 3.04 2.57 -0.34
CA TYR A 40 3.55 1.92 0.86
C TYR A 40 3.14 0.44 0.94
N ILE A 41 1.85 0.14 0.77
CA ILE A 41 1.33 -1.24 0.78
C ILE A 41 2.01 -2.07 -0.33
N ILE A 42 2.10 -1.54 -1.55
CA ILE A 42 2.77 -2.20 -2.69
C ILE A 42 4.23 -2.51 -2.34
N ARG A 43 4.97 -1.56 -1.75
CA ARG A 43 6.35 -1.78 -1.31
C ARG A 43 6.46 -2.87 -0.24
N ARG A 44 5.55 -2.89 0.73
CA ARG A 44 5.52 -3.93 1.78
C ARG A 44 5.26 -5.30 1.18
N ARG A 45 4.25 -5.42 0.31
CA ARG A 45 3.91 -6.66 -0.38
C ARG A 45 5.06 -7.15 -1.27
N PHE A 46 5.70 -6.26 -2.01
CA PHE A 46 6.89 -6.58 -2.80
C PHE A 46 8.02 -7.16 -1.92
N LYS A 47 8.30 -6.54 -0.77
CA LYS A 47 9.31 -7.06 0.19
C LYS A 47 8.97 -8.48 0.66
N THR A 48 7.70 -8.77 0.95
CA THR A 48 7.24 -10.12 1.31
C THR A 48 7.46 -11.12 0.18
N LEU A 49 7.13 -10.77 -1.07
CA LEU A 49 7.37 -11.65 -2.22
C LEU A 49 8.87 -11.92 -2.41
N ARG A 50 9.71 -10.89 -2.20
CA ARG A 50 11.16 -11.02 -2.28
C ARG A 50 11.74 -11.90 -1.16
N SER A 51 11.20 -11.85 0.07
CA SER A 51 11.64 -12.74 1.15
C SER A 51 11.26 -14.20 0.89
N GLN A 52 10.19 -14.43 0.12
CA GLN A 52 9.78 -15.74 -0.39
C GLN A 52 10.57 -16.21 -1.62
N LYS A 53 11.64 -15.49 -2.01
CA LYS A 53 12.50 -15.79 -3.17
C LYS A 53 11.79 -15.71 -4.54
N VAL A 54 10.65 -15.03 -4.62
CA VAL A 54 9.98 -14.75 -5.90
C VAL A 54 10.86 -13.82 -6.74
N ARG A 55 11.05 -14.14 -8.03
CA ARG A 55 11.85 -13.31 -8.94
C ARG A 55 11.23 -11.93 -9.11
N THR A 56 12.05 -10.94 -9.48
CA THR A 56 11.61 -9.54 -9.48
C THR A 56 10.50 -9.28 -10.49
N GLY A 57 10.62 -9.82 -11.72
CA GLY A 57 9.58 -9.74 -12.74
C GLY A 57 8.27 -10.34 -12.25
N ASP A 58 8.32 -11.60 -11.80
CA ASP A 58 7.16 -12.35 -11.29
C ASP A 58 6.48 -11.64 -10.09
N ALA A 59 7.28 -11.03 -9.20
CA ALA A 59 6.75 -10.26 -8.09
C ALA A 59 6.02 -8.99 -8.56
N ILE A 60 6.54 -8.31 -9.58
CA ILE A 60 5.89 -7.13 -10.18
C ILE A 60 4.61 -7.57 -10.92
N ASP A 61 4.61 -8.70 -11.63
CA ASP A 61 3.42 -9.23 -12.28
C ASP A 61 2.35 -9.68 -11.27
N THR A 62 2.75 -10.26 -10.15
CA THR A 62 1.84 -10.60 -9.04
C THR A 62 1.17 -9.33 -8.49
N LEU A 63 1.96 -8.28 -8.23
CA LEU A 63 1.42 -6.99 -7.81
C LEU A 63 0.53 -6.36 -8.89
N ARG A 64 0.83 -6.54 -10.17
CA ARG A 64 -0.01 -6.06 -11.27
C ARG A 64 -1.37 -6.75 -11.30
N ALA A 65 -1.42 -8.04 -10.97
CA ALA A 65 -2.69 -8.75 -10.81
C ALA A 65 -3.52 -8.21 -9.62
N GLU A 66 -2.86 -7.82 -8.52
CA GLU A 66 -3.51 -7.19 -7.36
C GLU A 66 -3.94 -5.73 -7.65
N TYR A 67 -3.23 -5.02 -8.53
CA TYR A 67 -3.48 -3.63 -8.92
C TYR A 67 -3.58 -3.47 -10.46
N PRO A 68 -4.65 -3.97 -11.12
CA PRO A 68 -4.73 -4.05 -12.59
C PRO A 68 -4.68 -2.69 -13.31
N TYR A 69 -5.03 -1.62 -12.60
CA TYR A 69 -5.00 -0.25 -13.11
C TYR A 69 -3.58 0.35 -13.15
N LEU A 70 -2.58 -0.32 -12.56
CA LEU A 70 -1.18 0.10 -12.61
C LEU A 70 -0.44 -0.66 -13.72
N GLN A 71 0.34 0.10 -14.51
CA GLN A 71 1.25 -0.48 -15.49
C GLN A 71 2.45 -1.13 -14.79
N PHE A 72 3.05 -2.14 -15.43
CA PHE A 72 4.26 -2.81 -14.94
C PHE A 72 5.36 -1.80 -14.57
N ASP A 73 5.61 -0.83 -15.45
CA ASP A 73 6.56 0.27 -15.26
C ASP A 73 6.27 1.12 -14.03
N THR A 74 4.99 1.36 -13.75
CA THR A 74 4.57 2.15 -12.59
C THR A 74 4.86 1.38 -11.31
N ILE A 75 4.52 0.08 -11.26
CA ILE A 75 4.83 -0.77 -10.11
C ILE A 75 6.34 -0.87 -9.91
N ARG A 76 7.12 -1.05 -10.99
CA ARG A 76 8.58 -1.04 -10.93
C ARG A 76 9.12 0.24 -10.27
N LYS A 77 8.63 1.41 -10.70
CA LYS A 77 9.04 2.70 -10.11
C LYS A 77 8.67 2.78 -8.64
N ILE A 78 7.48 2.34 -8.25
CA ILE A 78 7.03 2.35 -6.84
C ILE A 78 7.95 1.50 -5.96
N VAL A 79 8.33 0.30 -6.41
CA VAL A 79 9.11 -0.64 -5.58
C VAL A 79 10.60 -0.33 -5.53
N HIS A 80 11.16 0.30 -6.58
CA HIS A 80 12.59 0.61 -6.65
C HIS A 80 12.94 2.05 -6.26
N ASN A 81 12.01 3.00 -6.36
CA ASN A 81 12.25 4.41 -6.03
C ASN A 81 11.38 4.83 -4.84
N PRO A 82 11.73 4.41 -3.61
CA PRO A 82 11.03 4.89 -2.43
C PRO A 82 11.12 6.43 -2.32
N PRO A 83 10.14 7.09 -1.69
CA PRO A 83 10.16 8.55 -1.51
C PRO A 83 11.49 8.96 -0.90
N LYS A 84 12.15 9.96 -1.51
CA LYS A 84 13.42 10.48 -1.02
C LYS A 84 13.21 10.93 0.42
N GLN A 85 14.03 10.41 1.33
CA GLN A 85 14.12 11.00 2.66
C GLN A 85 14.50 12.47 2.43
N ILE A 86 13.69 13.39 2.94
CA ILE A 86 14.02 14.81 2.90
C ILE A 86 15.35 14.90 3.66
N SER A 87 16.44 15.08 2.93
CA SER A 87 17.74 15.38 3.50
C SER A 87 17.57 16.68 4.26
N ARG A 88 17.44 16.58 5.59
CA ARG A 88 17.43 17.74 6.47
C ARG A 88 18.80 18.39 6.30
N SER A 89 18.81 19.56 5.66
CA SER A 89 19.96 20.47 5.65
C SER A 89 20.21 21.01 7.06
#